data_AF-A0A2E3TW04-F1
#
_entry.id   AF-A0A2E3TW04-F1
#
_cell.length_a   1.000
_cell.length_b   1.000
_cell.length_c   1.000
_cell.angle_alpha   90.00
_cell.angle_beta   90.00
_cell.angle_gamma   90.00
#
_symmetry.space_group_name_H-M   'P 1'
#
loop_
_entity.id
_entity.type
_entity.pdbx_description
1 polymer ?
#
loop_
_entity_poly.entity_id
_entity_poly.type
_entity_poly.pdbx_seq_one_letter_code
_entity_poly.pdbx_strand_id
1 'polypeptide(L)'
;MAVNFASSPLPLAKEADSSDSTRQFLRHVMVVGGTLREWNDLGDQRWEHRVETLGAIVSQAGASYLTLRAFEPGDAAAAQDWWERQIDNCQVMIDPCGDGRDRFATAMRRLDPADPVNEATVAEVLYAPADCEPDLILVLGEPDRLPPSLVWELAYGELVFVSVSWDELVADHVVDAIADFAQRERRFGGLNQTDESIG
;
A
#
# COMPACT_ATOMS: atom_id res chain seq x y z
N MET A 1 -59.56 27.88 16.73
CA MET A 1 -59.56 27.11 15.46
C MET A 1 -58.12 27.07 15.00
N ALA A 2 -57.38 26.02 15.38
CA ALA A 2 -55.97 25.84 15.06
C ALA A 2 -55.88 24.88 13.87
N VAL A 3 -55.18 25.31 12.81
CA VAL A 3 -55.00 24.53 11.59
C VAL A 3 -53.74 23.70 11.77
N ASN A 4 -53.90 22.38 11.76
CA ASN A 4 -52.84 21.39 11.97
C ASN A 4 -52.25 21.03 10.60
N PHE A 5 -50.97 21.34 10.36
CA PHE A 5 -50.25 20.87 9.17
C PHE A 5 -49.57 19.55 9.50
N ALA A 6 -50.06 18.47 8.90
CA ALA A 6 -49.44 17.16 8.95
C ALA A 6 -48.16 17.16 8.10
N SER A 7 -47.01 16.91 8.73
CA SER A 7 -45.77 16.57 8.03
C SER A 7 -45.65 15.06 7.97
N SER A 8 -45.81 14.49 6.77
CA SER A 8 -45.48 13.09 6.50
C SER A 8 -43.97 12.87 6.64
N PRO A 9 -43.51 11.77 7.27
CA PRO A 9 -42.09 11.44 7.29
C PRO A 9 -41.62 11.01 5.90
N LEU A 10 -40.44 11.50 5.50
CA LEU A 10 -39.68 11.07 4.33
C LEU A 10 -39.40 9.56 4.41
N PRO A 11 -39.46 8.81 3.28
CA PRO A 11 -39.08 7.41 3.29
C PRO A 11 -37.59 7.28 3.65
N LEU A 12 -37.29 6.39 4.60
CA LEU A 12 -35.94 6.01 4.95
C LEU A 12 -35.18 5.59 3.68
N ALA A 13 -33.98 6.13 3.54
CA ALA A 13 -33.03 5.70 2.52
C ALA A 13 -32.89 4.18 2.59
N LYS A 14 -33.18 3.54 1.46
CA LYS A 14 -33.04 2.11 1.23
C LYS A 14 -31.60 1.72 1.57
N GLU A 15 -31.45 0.80 2.51
CA GLU A 15 -30.18 0.18 2.90
C GLU A 15 -29.39 -0.20 1.64
N ALA A 16 -28.14 0.26 1.58
CA ALA A 16 -27.22 -0.09 0.51
C ALA A 16 -27.00 -1.60 0.53
N ASP A 17 -27.27 -2.21 -0.62
CA ASP A 17 -27.15 -3.64 -0.90
C ASP A 17 -25.73 -4.12 -0.57
N SER A 18 -25.60 -4.96 0.46
CA SER A 18 -24.34 -5.45 1.02
C SER A 18 -23.81 -6.69 0.28
N SER A 19 -23.97 -6.77 -1.05
CA SER A 19 -23.70 -7.98 -1.82
C SER A 19 -22.58 -7.88 -2.87
N ASP A 20 -21.67 -6.91 -2.79
CA ASP A 20 -20.46 -6.86 -3.61
C ASP A 20 -19.19 -6.97 -2.73
N SER A 21 -19.13 -8.03 -1.91
CA SER A 21 -17.97 -8.32 -1.03
C SER A 21 -16.75 -8.87 -1.79
N THR A 22 -16.80 -8.89 -3.12
CA THR A 22 -15.79 -9.46 -4.01
C THR A 22 -14.86 -8.42 -4.65
N ARG A 23 -15.17 -7.12 -4.52
CA ARG A 23 -14.34 -6.06 -5.10
C ARG A 23 -13.17 -5.76 -4.18
N GLN A 24 -11.95 -5.97 -4.68
CA GLN A 24 -10.74 -5.60 -3.97
C GLN A 24 -10.67 -4.07 -3.87
N PHE A 25 -10.67 -3.54 -2.65
CA PHE A 25 -10.49 -2.12 -2.42
C PHE A 25 -9.01 -1.82 -2.30
N LEU A 26 -8.48 -0.99 -3.20
CA LEU A 26 -7.12 -0.50 -3.12
C LEU A 26 -7.00 0.47 -1.94
N ARG A 27 -6.26 0.10 -0.89
CA ARG A 27 -6.04 0.91 0.31
C ARG A 27 -4.60 1.35 0.45
N HIS A 28 -3.65 0.47 0.10
CA HIS A 28 -2.23 0.73 0.27
C HIS A 28 -1.45 0.32 -0.98
N VAL A 29 -0.80 1.30 -1.62
CA VAL A 29 0.11 1.13 -2.74
C VAL A 29 1.55 1.22 -2.26
N MET A 30 2.42 0.32 -2.69
CA MET A 30 3.85 0.40 -2.47
C MET A 30 4.59 0.50 -3.80
N VAL A 31 5.51 1.45 -3.93
CA VAL A 31 6.42 1.56 -5.08
C VAL A 31 7.82 1.24 -4.61
N VAL A 32 8.40 0.18 -5.17
CA VAL A 32 9.73 -0.33 -4.85
C VAL A 32 10.65 -0.07 -6.03
N GLY A 33 11.66 0.78 -5.85
CA GLY A 33 12.52 1.14 -6.96
C GLY A 33 13.71 2.01 -6.60
N GLY A 34 14.78 1.87 -7.38
CA GLY A 34 16.02 2.62 -7.20
C GLY A 34 16.77 2.31 -5.91
N THR A 35 17.87 3.02 -5.72
CA THR A 35 18.75 2.99 -4.56
C THR A 35 18.72 4.35 -3.88
N LEU A 36 19.19 4.43 -2.63
CA LEU A 36 19.31 5.71 -1.94
C LEU A 36 20.20 6.71 -2.66
N ARG A 37 21.20 6.23 -3.41
CA ARG A 37 22.02 7.08 -4.27
C ARG A 37 21.18 7.73 -5.36
N GLU A 38 20.40 6.94 -6.10
CA GLU A 38 19.54 7.46 -7.16
C GLU A 38 18.45 8.41 -6.63
N TRP A 39 17.92 8.12 -5.44
CA TRP A 39 16.98 9.01 -4.76
C TRP A 39 17.62 10.35 -4.42
N ASN A 40 18.86 10.35 -3.90
CA ASN A 40 19.62 11.57 -3.63
C ASN A 40 20.00 12.32 -4.93
N ASP A 41 20.35 11.59 -5.99
CA ASP A 41 20.77 12.16 -7.29
C ASP A 41 19.62 12.84 -8.04
N LEU A 42 18.35 12.55 -7.71
CA LEU A 42 17.21 13.31 -8.21
C LEU A 42 17.27 14.78 -7.77
N GLY A 43 17.71 15.05 -6.55
CA GLY A 43 17.68 16.38 -5.93
C GLY A 43 16.28 16.82 -5.48
N ASP A 44 16.27 17.72 -4.50
CA ASP A 44 15.08 18.08 -3.69
C ASP A 44 13.84 18.43 -4.53
N GLN A 45 13.97 19.30 -5.53
CA GLN A 45 12.82 19.75 -6.33
C GLN A 45 12.17 18.60 -7.12
N ARG A 46 12.98 17.73 -7.75
CA ARG A 46 12.45 16.59 -8.51
C ARG A 46 11.89 15.52 -7.58
N TRP A 47 12.52 15.33 -6.43
CA TRP A 47 12.04 14.44 -5.37
C TRP A 47 10.68 14.88 -4.83
N GLU A 48 10.53 16.14 -4.43
CA GLU A 48 9.26 16.71 -3.94
C GLU A 48 8.15 16.59 -4.99
N HIS A 49 8.42 16.98 -6.23
CA HIS A 49 7.46 16.89 -7.31
C HIS A 49 7.00 15.45 -7.58
N ARG A 50 7.93 14.48 -7.46
CA ARG A 50 7.63 13.06 -7.62
C ARG A 50 6.74 12.54 -6.51
N VAL A 51 7.09 12.79 -5.25
CA VAL A 51 6.25 12.39 -4.09
C VAL A 51 4.85 12.99 -4.23
N GLU A 52 4.75 14.27 -4.60
CA GLU A 52 3.46 14.94 -4.84
C GLU A 52 2.63 14.28 -5.94
N THR A 53 3.26 14.02 -7.09
CA THR A 53 2.59 13.40 -8.24
C THR A 53 2.11 11.99 -7.89
N LEU A 54 2.96 11.16 -7.30
CA LEU A 54 2.63 9.79 -6.93
C LEU A 54 1.54 9.75 -5.85
N GLY A 55 1.65 10.57 -4.80
CA GLY A 55 0.65 10.66 -3.75
C GLY A 55 -0.72 11.10 -4.28
N ALA A 56 -0.76 12.07 -5.19
CA ALA A 56 -2.01 12.52 -5.81
C ALA A 56 -2.66 11.43 -6.68
N ILE A 57 -1.88 10.67 -7.46
CA ILE A 57 -2.39 9.56 -8.27
C ILE A 57 -3.00 8.47 -7.39
N VAL A 58 -2.29 8.07 -6.33
CA VAL A 58 -2.75 7.03 -5.40
C VAL A 58 -3.98 7.48 -4.63
N SER A 59 -4.02 8.74 -4.18
CA SER A 59 -5.20 9.35 -3.56
C SER A 59 -6.41 9.34 -4.51
N GLN A 60 -6.20 9.71 -5.77
CA GLN A 60 -7.26 9.69 -6.80
C GLN A 60 -7.78 8.29 -7.10
N ALA A 61 -6.94 7.26 -6.96
CA ALA A 61 -7.33 5.86 -7.07
C ALA A 61 -8.10 5.34 -5.84
N GLY A 62 -8.23 6.14 -4.78
CA GLY A 62 -8.98 5.81 -3.56
C GLY A 62 -8.14 5.17 -2.44
N ALA A 63 -6.84 4.99 -2.65
CA ALA A 63 -5.96 4.46 -1.61
C ALA A 63 -5.62 5.53 -0.55
N SER A 64 -5.51 5.07 0.69
CA SER A 64 -5.18 5.90 1.85
C SER A 64 -3.69 5.95 2.12
N TYR A 65 -2.90 5.04 1.55
CA TYR A 65 -1.47 4.90 1.85
C TYR A 65 -0.64 4.70 0.59
N LEU A 66 0.50 5.39 0.53
CA LEU A 66 1.56 5.18 -0.43
C LEU A 66 2.88 4.98 0.30
N THR A 67 3.53 3.83 0.13
CA THR A 67 4.92 3.63 0.58
C THR A 67 5.87 3.71 -0.60
N LEU A 68 6.86 4.60 -0.56
CA LEU A 68 8.01 4.54 -1.47
C LEU A 68 9.15 3.82 -0.77
N ARG A 69 9.69 2.77 -1.39
CA ARG A 69 10.74 1.93 -0.82
C ARG A 69 11.92 1.75 -1.78
N ALA A 70 13.13 1.85 -1.24
CA ALA A 70 14.32 1.55 -2.03
C ALA A 70 14.31 0.06 -2.45
N PHE A 71 14.72 -0.24 -3.68
CA PHE A 71 14.83 -1.60 -4.17
C PHE A 71 15.85 -2.40 -3.35
N GLU A 72 16.98 -1.76 -3.03
CA GLU A 72 18.08 -2.31 -2.26
C GLU A 72 18.84 -1.19 -1.52
N PRO A 73 19.68 -1.50 -0.52
CA PRO A 73 20.32 -0.47 0.31
C PRO A 73 21.21 0.50 -0.47
N GLY A 74 21.91 0.00 -1.50
CA GLY A 74 22.95 0.72 -2.22
C GLY A 74 24.17 1.05 -1.33
N ASP A 75 25.07 1.90 -1.86
CA ASP A 75 26.34 2.29 -1.19
C ASP A 75 26.21 3.56 -0.31
N ALA A 76 25.03 4.16 -0.21
CA ALA A 76 24.86 5.43 0.48
C ALA A 76 24.65 5.20 1.99
N ALA A 77 25.61 5.66 2.80
CA ALA A 77 25.56 5.65 4.26
C ALA A 77 24.65 6.74 4.86
N ALA A 78 23.96 7.52 4.04
CA ALA A 78 23.06 8.57 4.52
C ALA A 78 21.72 7.95 4.86
N ALA A 79 21.41 7.91 6.15
CA ALA A 79 20.04 7.80 6.63
C ALA A 79 19.25 8.95 5.98
N GLN A 80 18.51 8.67 4.92
CA GLN A 80 17.29 9.45 4.75
C GLN A 80 16.44 9.09 5.96
N ASP A 81 16.06 10.11 6.73
CA ASP A 81 15.14 9.89 7.82
C ASP A 81 13.80 9.46 7.23
N TRP A 82 13.13 8.54 7.91
CA TRP A 82 11.73 8.26 7.65
C TRP A 82 10.95 9.58 7.71
N TRP A 83 10.21 9.89 6.66
CA TRP A 83 9.34 11.06 6.66
C TRP A 83 8.02 10.74 5.98
N GLU A 84 7.00 11.46 6.43
CA GLU A 84 5.61 11.25 6.05
C GLU A 84 5.05 12.55 5.50
N ARG A 85 4.16 12.44 4.51
CA ARG A 85 3.46 13.59 3.94
C ARG A 85 2.03 13.23 3.62
N GLN A 86 1.11 14.07 4.08
CA GLN A 86 -0.28 13.98 3.64
C GLN A 86 -0.42 14.66 2.27
N ILE A 87 -0.96 13.92 1.30
CA ILE A 87 -1.29 14.41 -0.04
C ILE A 87 -2.74 14.04 -0.32
N ASP A 88 -3.62 15.03 -0.28
CA ASP A 88 -5.07 14.84 -0.30
C ASP A 88 -5.52 13.81 0.77
N ASN A 89 -6.05 12.65 0.36
CA ASN A 89 -6.49 11.59 1.27
C ASN A 89 -5.45 10.46 1.42
N CYS A 90 -4.25 10.61 0.85
CA CYS A 90 -3.19 9.61 0.89
C CYS A 90 -2.05 10.06 1.84
N GLN A 91 -1.70 9.21 2.80
CA GLN A 91 -0.49 9.34 3.60
C GLN A 91 0.67 8.68 2.84
N VAL A 92 1.61 9.51 2.39
CA VAL A 92 2.82 9.07 1.71
C VAL A 92 3.92 8.85 2.74
N MET A 93 4.50 7.66 2.74
CA MET A 93 5.58 7.23 3.63
C MET A 93 6.82 6.93 2.78
N ILE A 94 7.96 7.46 3.21
CA ILE A 94 9.24 7.17 2.57
C ILE A 94 10.02 6.22 3.46
N ASP A 95 10.20 4.99 2.98
CA ASP A 95 10.95 3.92 3.61
C ASP A 95 12.29 3.69 2.88
N PRO A 96 13.37 4.35 3.31
CA PRO A 96 14.67 4.22 2.67
C PRO A 96 15.35 2.87 2.98
N CYS A 97 14.78 2.01 3.83
CA CYS A 97 15.40 0.76 4.21
C CYS A 97 15.36 -0.27 3.07
N GLY A 98 16.45 -0.35 2.31
CA GLY A 98 16.60 -1.32 1.23
C GLY A 98 16.91 -2.75 1.68
N ASP A 99 17.11 -3.01 2.98
CA ASP A 99 17.33 -4.35 3.53
C ASP A 99 16.08 -4.79 4.31
N GLY A 100 15.27 -5.66 3.69
CA GLY A 100 14.02 -6.12 4.29
C GLY A 100 14.24 -6.98 5.54
N ARG A 101 15.41 -7.63 5.70
CA ARG A 101 15.71 -8.44 6.89
C ARG A 101 16.07 -7.54 8.07
N ASP A 102 16.87 -6.50 7.83
CA ASP A 102 17.18 -5.51 8.86
C ASP A 102 15.94 -4.72 9.27
N ARG A 103 15.11 -4.32 8.30
CA ARG A 103 13.80 -3.70 8.56
C ARG A 103 12.92 -4.58 9.44
N PHE A 104 12.79 -5.87 9.11
CA PHE A 104 12.03 -6.83 9.91
C PHE A 104 12.61 -6.96 11.33
N ALA A 105 13.93 -7.14 11.46
CA ALA A 105 14.58 -7.24 12.77
C ALA A 105 14.38 -5.97 13.62
N THR A 106 14.39 -4.80 12.99
CA THR A 106 14.13 -3.51 13.64
C THR A 106 12.67 -3.38 14.06
N ALA A 107 11.72 -3.76 13.20
CA ALA A 107 10.28 -3.76 13.53
C ALA A 107 9.97 -4.67 14.73
N MET A 108 10.57 -5.86 14.80
CA MET A 108 10.41 -6.79 15.93
C MET A 108 10.85 -6.20 17.27
N ARG A 109 11.78 -5.24 17.29
CA ARG A 109 12.19 -4.54 18.52
C ARG A 109 11.18 -3.52 19.01
N ARG A 110 10.22 -3.13 18.15
CA ARG A 110 9.16 -2.16 18.45
C ARG A 110 7.88 -2.82 18.97
N LEU A 111 7.78 -4.14 18.92
CA LEU A 111 6.64 -4.86 19.49
C LEU A 111 6.53 -4.58 20.99
N ASP A 112 5.31 -4.36 21.46
CA ASP A 112 5.05 -4.30 22.90
C ASP A 112 5.33 -5.69 23.51
N PRO A 113 6.21 -5.81 24.51
CA PRO A 113 6.46 -7.09 25.19
C PRO A 113 5.22 -7.72 25.83
N ALA A 114 4.14 -6.95 26.05
CA ALA A 114 2.88 -7.45 26.57
C ALA A 114 2.00 -8.12 25.49
N ASP A 115 2.23 -7.83 24.22
CA ASP A 115 1.42 -8.37 23.12
C ASP A 115 1.91 -9.74 22.66
N PRO A 116 1.00 -10.62 22.22
CA PRO A 116 1.40 -11.90 21.62
C PRO A 116 2.13 -11.65 20.29
N VAL A 117 3.22 -12.39 20.07
CA VAL A 117 3.89 -12.41 18.76
C VAL A 117 3.06 -13.25 17.79
N ASN A 118 2.40 -12.61 16.84
CA ASN A 118 1.63 -13.25 15.78
C ASN A 118 1.67 -12.41 14.49
N GLU A 119 1.05 -12.90 13.42
CA GLU A 119 1.03 -12.23 12.11
C GLU A 119 0.48 -10.80 12.18
N ALA A 120 -0.61 -10.58 12.92
CA ALA A 120 -1.25 -9.27 13.03
C ALA A 120 -0.38 -8.25 13.78
N THR A 121 0.19 -8.63 14.92
CA THR A 121 1.04 -7.72 15.73
C THR A 121 2.34 -7.40 15.01
N VAL A 122 2.89 -8.36 14.27
CA VAL A 122 4.08 -8.15 13.43
C VAL A 122 3.76 -7.24 12.24
N ALA A 123 2.64 -7.46 11.54
CA ALA A 123 2.23 -6.61 10.42
C ALA A 123 2.00 -5.16 10.87
N GLU A 124 1.33 -4.95 12.01
CA GLU A 124 1.09 -3.62 12.58
C GLU A 124 2.40 -2.84 12.75
N VAL A 125 3.41 -3.42 13.41
CA VAL A 125 4.69 -2.74 13.60
C VAL A 125 5.54 -2.66 12.33
N LEU A 126 5.33 -3.54 11.35
CA LEU A 126 6.11 -3.52 10.12
C LEU A 126 5.62 -2.44 9.15
N TYR A 127 4.31 -2.21 9.09
CA TYR A 127 3.67 -1.29 8.14
C TYR A 127 3.34 0.07 8.72
N ALA A 128 3.37 0.24 10.04
CA ALA A 128 3.10 1.54 10.67
C ALA A 128 3.93 2.68 10.02
N PRO A 129 3.29 3.83 9.76
CA PRO A 129 1.97 4.25 10.26
C PRO A 129 0.77 3.72 9.45
N ALA A 130 0.96 2.98 8.36
CA ALA A 130 -0.16 2.36 7.65
C ALA A 130 -0.85 1.33 8.55
N ASP A 131 -2.18 1.33 8.53
CA ASP A 131 -3.02 0.40 9.29
C ASP A 131 -3.31 -0.91 8.53
N CYS A 132 -2.68 -1.10 7.38
CA CYS A 132 -2.88 -2.24 6.50
C CYS A 132 -1.64 -2.57 5.66
N GLU A 133 -1.56 -3.84 5.26
CA GLU A 133 -0.56 -4.33 4.31
C GLU A 133 -0.78 -3.72 2.92
N PRO A 134 0.28 -3.60 2.09
CA PRO A 134 0.13 -3.14 0.71
C PRO A 134 -0.71 -4.14 -0.11
N ASP A 135 -1.77 -3.65 -0.73
CA ASP A 135 -2.57 -4.43 -1.66
C ASP A 135 -1.84 -4.63 -2.99
N LEU A 136 -1.17 -3.57 -3.44
CA LEU A 136 -0.45 -3.48 -4.70
C LEU A 136 0.99 -3.02 -4.46
N ILE A 137 1.94 -3.78 -4.98
CA ILE A 137 3.37 -3.50 -4.94
C ILE A 137 3.88 -3.36 -6.36
N LEU A 138 4.21 -2.14 -6.77
CA LEU A 138 4.87 -1.84 -8.02
C LEU A 138 6.37 -2.05 -7.82
N VAL A 139 6.97 -2.93 -8.61
CA VAL A 139 8.42 -3.18 -8.59
C VAL A 139 9.02 -2.63 -9.86
N LEU A 140 9.87 -1.61 -9.72
CA LEU A 140 10.59 -1.01 -10.85
C LEU A 140 11.84 -1.80 -11.19
N GLY A 141 12.17 -1.83 -12.48
CA GLY A 141 13.32 -2.54 -13.04
C GLY A 141 12.92 -3.83 -13.73
N GLU A 142 13.92 -4.60 -14.14
CA GLU A 142 13.70 -5.87 -14.83
C GLU A 142 13.06 -6.91 -13.89
N PRO A 143 12.11 -7.73 -14.38
CA PRO A 143 11.40 -8.73 -13.58
C PRO A 143 12.24 -10.00 -13.31
N ASP A 144 13.56 -9.93 -13.47
CA ASP A 144 14.49 -11.06 -13.27
C ASP A 144 14.97 -11.18 -11.82
N ARG A 145 14.68 -10.19 -10.98
CA ARG A 145 15.10 -10.14 -9.58
C ARG A 145 14.02 -9.59 -8.66
N LEU A 146 13.75 -10.33 -7.58
CA LEU A 146 12.93 -9.82 -6.47
C LEU A 146 13.73 -8.81 -5.63
N PRO A 147 13.11 -7.71 -5.16
CA PRO A 147 13.78 -6.73 -4.32
C PRO A 147 14.15 -7.35 -2.97
N PRO A 148 15.42 -7.27 -2.52
CA PRO A 148 15.81 -7.70 -1.18
C PRO A 148 15.14 -6.87 -0.06
N SER A 149 14.59 -5.70 -0.40
CA SER A 149 13.81 -4.87 0.52
C SER A 149 12.43 -5.44 0.86
N LEU A 150 11.94 -6.43 0.10
CA LEU A 150 10.69 -7.15 0.34
C LEU A 150 10.96 -8.52 0.96
N VAL A 151 10.39 -8.77 2.14
CA VAL A 151 10.54 -10.06 2.84
C VAL A 151 9.18 -10.56 3.31
N TRP A 152 8.50 -9.77 4.16
CA TRP A 152 7.17 -10.10 4.68
C TRP A 152 6.08 -9.83 3.63
N GLU A 153 6.24 -8.74 2.88
CA GLU A 153 5.29 -8.25 1.88
C GLU A 153 4.99 -9.25 0.76
N LEU A 154 5.94 -10.14 0.46
CA LEU A 154 5.81 -11.13 -0.61
C LEU A 154 4.78 -12.22 -0.30
N ALA A 155 4.29 -12.33 0.93
CA ALA A 155 3.31 -13.34 1.32
C ALA A 155 1.92 -13.10 0.69
N TYR A 156 1.45 -11.85 0.66
CA TYR A 156 0.08 -11.51 0.24
C TYR A 156 -0.05 -10.29 -0.68
N GLY A 157 1.02 -9.50 -0.86
CA GLY A 157 1.01 -8.34 -1.73
C GLY A 157 0.98 -8.74 -3.21
N GLU A 158 0.16 -8.06 -4.02
CA GLU A 158 0.16 -8.29 -5.46
C GLU A 158 1.28 -7.51 -6.14
N LEU A 159 2.09 -8.22 -6.91
CA LEU A 159 3.21 -7.62 -7.63
C LEU A 159 2.81 -7.19 -9.04
N VAL A 160 3.20 -5.98 -9.40
CA VAL A 160 3.24 -5.49 -10.78
C VAL A 160 4.66 -5.04 -11.08
N PHE A 161 5.32 -5.70 -12.03
CA PHE A 161 6.65 -5.30 -12.47
C PHE A 161 6.53 -4.26 -13.57
N VAL A 162 7.29 -3.18 -13.45
CA VAL A 162 7.35 -2.10 -14.43
C VAL A 162 8.81 -1.96 -14.89
N SER A 163 9.07 -2.31 -16.15
CA SER A 163 10.41 -2.30 -16.77
C SER A 163 10.91 -0.89 -17.08
N VAL A 164 11.03 -0.06 -16.05
CA VAL A 164 11.59 1.30 -16.08
C VAL A 164 12.50 1.51 -14.88
N SER A 165 13.52 2.33 -15.03
CA SER A 165 14.36 2.72 -13.89
C SER A 165 13.63 3.69 -12.95
N TRP A 166 14.23 3.95 -11.79
CA TRP A 166 13.70 4.94 -10.86
C TRP A 166 13.60 6.34 -11.50
N ASP A 167 14.63 6.79 -12.21
CA ASP A 167 14.60 8.10 -12.86
C ASP A 167 13.55 8.19 -13.98
N GLU A 168 13.28 7.09 -14.68
CA GLU A 168 12.31 7.01 -15.78
C GLU A 168 10.84 6.87 -15.33
N LEU A 169 10.58 6.55 -14.05
CA LEU A 169 9.20 6.43 -13.57
C LEU A 169 8.43 7.75 -13.73
N VAL A 170 7.31 7.66 -14.44
CA VAL A 170 6.31 8.72 -14.64
C VAL A 170 4.93 8.31 -14.10
N ALA A 171 4.01 9.27 -14.04
CA ALA A 171 2.65 9.12 -13.58
C ALA A 171 1.90 7.95 -14.25
N ASP A 172 1.98 7.86 -15.58
CA ASP A 172 1.23 6.89 -16.37
C ASP A 172 1.56 5.45 -15.98
N HIS A 173 2.82 5.14 -15.64
CA HIS A 173 3.21 3.81 -15.18
C HIS A 173 2.45 3.36 -13.93
N VAL A 174 2.16 4.30 -13.02
CA VAL A 174 1.45 4.01 -11.77
C VAL A 174 -0.04 3.86 -12.02
N VAL A 175 -0.59 4.71 -12.89
CA VAL A 175 -1.98 4.60 -13.35
C VAL A 175 -2.22 3.25 -14.02
N ASP A 176 -1.32 2.83 -14.91
CA ASP A 176 -1.39 1.56 -15.62
C ASP A 176 -1.30 0.38 -14.64
N ALA A 177 -0.37 0.42 -13.67
CA ALA A 177 -0.25 -0.63 -12.66
C ALA A 177 -1.48 -0.75 -11.76
N ILE A 178 -2.10 0.38 -11.38
CA ILE A 178 -3.36 0.41 -10.63
C ILE A 178 -4.51 -0.14 -11.48
N ALA A 179 -4.57 0.19 -12.76
CA ALA A 179 -5.57 -0.32 -13.68
C ALA A 179 -5.43 -1.83 -13.90
N ASP A 180 -4.20 -2.34 -13.98
CA ASP A 180 -3.89 -3.77 -14.08
C ASP A 180 -4.31 -4.52 -12.82
N PHE A 181 -4.05 -3.95 -11.65
CA PHE A 181 -4.51 -4.49 -10.36
C PHE A 181 -6.04 -4.59 -10.31
N ALA A 182 -6.75 -3.53 -10.71
CA ALA A 182 -8.21 -3.50 -10.69
C ALA A 182 -8.88 -4.55 -11.59
N GLN A 183 -8.15 -5.09 -12.58
CA GLN A 183 -8.64 -6.15 -13.47
C GLN A 183 -8.45 -7.58 -12.91
N ARG A 184 -7.65 -7.76 -11.86
CA ARG A 184 -7.34 -9.07 -11.28
C ARG A 184 -8.43 -9.46 -10.27
N GLU A 185 -9.26 -10.45 -10.60
CA GLU A 185 -10.16 -11.07 -9.60
C GLU A 185 -9.32 -11.93 -8.64
N ARG A 186 -9.29 -11.60 -7.34
CA ARG A 186 -8.68 -12.49 -6.35
C ARG A 186 -9.45 -13.81 -6.28
N ARG A 187 -8.80 -14.89 -6.71
CA ARG A 187 -9.16 -16.25 -6.32
C ARG A 187 -8.74 -16.45 -4.87
N PHE A 188 -9.52 -15.92 -3.92
CA PHE A 188 -9.39 -16.35 -2.53
C PHE A 188 -9.56 -17.87 -2.53
N GLY A 189 -8.52 -18.60 -2.11
CA GLY A 189 -8.57 -20.04 -1.97
C GLY A 189 -9.79 -20.38 -1.12
N GLY A 190 -10.80 -20.99 -1.76
CA GLY A 190 -12.08 -21.23 -1.12
C GLY A 190 -11.91 -22.15 0.08
N LEU A 191 -11.89 -21.57 1.28
CA LEU A 191 -12.50 -22.24 2.42
C LEU A 191 -14.00 -22.00 2.33
N ASN A 192 -14.62 -22.70 1.36
CA ASN A 192 -16.02 -23.05 1.51
C ASN A 192 -16.09 -23.96 2.73
N GLN A 193 -16.43 -23.38 3.87
CA GLN A 193 -16.94 -24.13 5.00
C GLN A 193 -18.25 -24.78 4.57
N THR A 194 -18.17 -25.92 3.90
CA THR A 194 -19.28 -26.85 3.74
C THR A 194 -18.71 -28.23 3.47
N ASP A 195 -18.28 -28.90 4.54
CA ASP A 195 -18.23 -30.36 4.55
C ASP A 195 -18.86 -30.87 5.87
N GLU A 196 -20.08 -30.39 6.15
CA GLU A 196 -21.07 -31.23 6.82
C GLU A 196 -21.71 -32.13 5.77
N SER A 197 -21.15 -33.33 5.55
CA SER A 197 -21.92 -34.56 5.36
C SER A 197 -21.00 -35.75 5.08
N ILE A 198 -20.52 -36.41 6.13
CA ILE A 198 -20.25 -37.86 6.05
C ILE A 198 -20.80 -38.54 7.30
N GLY A 199 -21.84 -39.34 7.11
CA GLY A 199 -22.22 -40.44 8.01
C GLY A 199 -23.42 -40.21 8.89
#